data_AF-C1BKM2-F1
#
_entry.id   AF-C1BKM2-F1
#
_cell.length_a   1.000
_cell.length_b   1.000
_cell.length_c   1.000
_cell.angle_alpha   90.00
_cell.angle_beta   90.00
_cell.angle_gamma   90.00
#
_symmetry.space_group_name_H-M   'P 1'
#
loop_
_entity.id
_entity.type
_entity.pdbx_description
1 polymer ?
#
loop_
_entity_poly.entity_id
_entity_poly.type
_entity_poly.pdbx_seq_one_letter_code
_entity_poly.pdbx_strand_id
1 'polypeptide(L)'
;MVLLVSLYATMCQEKNKSMSVDEWLKRYYLPVMYSIICVVGLVGNIISITIYLVKLRPWKSSSIIMVNLAIADLLYASSMPLLIHNYISGEWVMHEIVCKFVRFSFHFNLYGSILFLTCLSVFRYVVVLHPLRAAQVQRKSWGVLACLAVWLVSLAEISPMLAMVTVKTSGRNGTGQYALTLPVTIR
;
A
#
# COMPACT_ATOMS: atom_id res chain seq x y z
N MET A 1 -9.13 -7.38 -2.39
CA MET A 1 -8.17 -6.89 -1.37
C MET A 1 -7.49 -8.02 -0.60
N VAL A 2 -8.24 -8.92 0.05
CA VAL A 2 -7.66 -10.10 0.74
C VAL A 2 -6.90 -11.03 -0.22
N LEU A 3 -7.43 -11.23 -1.43
CA LEU A 3 -6.76 -11.98 -2.50
C LEU A 3 -5.44 -11.32 -2.95
N LEU A 4 -5.30 -9.98 -2.84
CA LEU A 4 -4.05 -9.30 -3.19
C LEU A 4 -2.93 -9.66 -2.21
N VAL A 5 -3.21 -9.66 -0.91
CA VAL A 5 -2.24 -9.97 0.15
C VAL A 5 -1.74 -11.42 0.04
N SER A 6 -2.66 -12.37 -0.17
CA SER A 6 -2.31 -13.78 -0.27
C SER A 6 -1.45 -14.10 -1.49
N LEU A 7 -1.70 -13.45 -2.63
CA LEU A 7 -0.96 -13.69 -3.88
C LEU A 7 0.36 -12.91 -3.98
N TYR A 8 0.44 -11.73 -3.36
CA TYR A 8 1.68 -10.98 -3.20
C TYR A 8 2.65 -11.72 -2.26
N ALA A 9 2.11 -12.33 -1.20
CA ALA A 9 2.86 -13.27 -0.38
C ALA A 9 3.37 -14.47 -1.22
N THR A 10 2.58 -14.98 -2.17
CA THR A 10 3.01 -16.07 -3.07
C THR A 10 4.14 -15.67 -4.01
N MET A 11 4.11 -14.48 -4.63
CA MET A 11 5.19 -14.03 -5.55
C MET A 11 6.56 -13.91 -4.85
N CYS A 12 6.56 -13.50 -3.58
CA CYS A 12 7.76 -13.43 -2.75
C CYS A 12 8.24 -14.80 -2.24
N GLN A 13 7.43 -15.85 -2.41
CA GLN A 13 7.71 -17.22 -1.97
C GLN A 13 8.10 -18.15 -3.13
N GLU A 14 8.09 -17.66 -4.37
CA GLU A 14 8.16 -18.54 -5.53
C GLU A 14 9.60 -18.87 -5.91
N LYS A 15 10.16 -19.88 -5.25
CA LYS A 15 11.29 -20.64 -5.79
C LYS A 15 11.08 -22.15 -5.96
N ASN A 16 9.92 -22.71 -5.65
CA ASN A 16 9.55 -24.07 -6.08
C ASN A 16 8.14 -24.44 -5.59
N LYS A 17 7.18 -24.61 -6.51
CA LYS A 17 6.07 -25.57 -6.32
C LYS A 17 5.33 -25.86 -7.64
N SER A 18 5.01 -27.14 -7.82
CA SER A 18 4.33 -27.73 -8.98
C SER A 18 2.86 -27.27 -9.09
N MET A 19 2.35 -27.26 -10.32
CA MET A 19 1.28 -26.36 -10.78
C MET A 19 -0.09 -27.06 -10.91
N SER A 20 -1.14 -26.49 -10.29
CA SER A 20 -2.56 -26.83 -10.52
C SER A 20 -3.25 -25.79 -11.42
N VAL A 21 -4.43 -26.10 -11.97
CA VAL A 21 -5.19 -25.23 -12.91
C VAL A 21 -5.51 -23.86 -12.31
N ASP A 22 -5.75 -23.79 -11.00
CA ASP A 22 -5.97 -22.53 -10.27
C ASP A 22 -4.72 -21.64 -10.24
N GLU A 23 -3.53 -22.24 -10.27
CA GLU A 23 -2.25 -21.53 -10.29
C GLU A 23 -1.96 -20.91 -11.66
N TRP A 24 -2.44 -21.50 -12.76
CA TRP A 24 -2.29 -20.91 -14.10
C TRP A 24 -3.12 -19.64 -14.28
N LEU A 25 -4.37 -19.65 -13.82
CA LEU A 25 -5.24 -18.47 -13.80
C LEU A 25 -4.59 -17.36 -12.97
N LYS A 26 -4.06 -17.70 -11.79
CA LYS A 26 -3.31 -16.77 -10.94
C LYS A 26 -2.04 -16.27 -11.65
N ARG A 27 -1.26 -17.13 -12.29
CA ARG A 27 0.01 -16.81 -12.94
C ARG A 27 -0.13 -15.83 -14.10
N TYR A 28 -1.21 -15.91 -14.88
CA TYR A 28 -1.40 -15.06 -16.06
C TYR A 28 -2.37 -13.89 -15.81
N TYR A 29 -3.53 -14.14 -15.23
CA TYR A 29 -4.56 -13.10 -15.08
C TYR A 29 -4.11 -12.01 -14.09
N LEU A 30 -3.45 -12.41 -12.99
CA LEU A 30 -3.08 -11.47 -11.94
C LEU A 30 -2.00 -10.48 -12.36
N PRO A 31 -0.82 -10.87 -12.86
CA PRO A 31 0.20 -9.90 -13.26
C PRO A 31 -0.29 -8.96 -14.37
N VAL A 32 -1.17 -9.43 -15.26
CA VAL A 32 -1.81 -8.57 -16.27
C VAL A 32 -2.71 -7.53 -15.60
N MET A 33 -3.62 -7.94 -14.72
CA MET A 33 -4.49 -7.00 -14.00
C MET A 33 -3.70 -6.05 -13.09
N TYR A 34 -2.64 -6.54 -12.44
CA TYR A 34 -1.75 -5.71 -11.62
C TYR A 34 -0.98 -4.68 -12.45
N SER A 35 -0.51 -5.06 -13.63
CA SER A 35 0.15 -4.14 -14.57
C SER A 35 -0.82 -3.05 -15.02
N ILE A 36 -2.06 -3.42 -15.33
CA ILE A 36 -3.11 -2.45 -15.68
C ILE A 36 -3.39 -1.50 -14.51
N ILE A 37 -3.60 -2.02 -13.30
CA ILE A 37 -3.84 -1.22 -12.09
C ILE A 37 -2.64 -0.30 -11.80
N CYS A 38 -1.41 -0.78 -12.01
CA CYS A 38 -0.21 0.02 -11.84
C CYS A 38 -0.16 1.18 -12.83
N VAL A 39 -0.37 0.91 -14.13
CA VAL A 39 -0.36 1.97 -15.17
C VAL A 39 -1.49 2.98 -14.93
N VAL A 40 -2.72 2.50 -14.73
CA VAL A 40 -3.88 3.35 -14.45
C VAL A 40 -3.69 4.13 -13.15
N GLY A 41 -3.15 3.49 -12.11
CA GLY A 41 -2.86 4.09 -10.82
C GLY A 41 -1.78 5.17 -10.90
N LEU A 42 -0.67 4.94 -11.61
CA LEU A 42 0.38 5.93 -11.83
C LEU A 42 -0.16 7.13 -12.61
N VAL A 43 -0.75 6.87 -13.79
CA VAL A 43 -1.26 7.93 -14.66
C VAL A 43 -2.37 8.71 -13.96
N GLY A 44 -3.34 8.02 -13.36
CA GLY A 44 -4.46 8.64 -12.66
C GLY A 44 -4.03 9.49 -11.46
N ASN A 45 -3.13 8.98 -10.62
CA ASN A 45 -2.65 9.73 -9.45
C ASN A 45 -1.74 10.90 -9.83
N ILE A 46 -0.90 10.78 -10.87
CA ILE A 46 -0.10 11.90 -11.39
C ILE A 46 -1.01 13.00 -11.94
N ILE A 47 -2.04 12.63 -12.71
CA ILE A 47 -3.04 13.59 -13.22
C ILE A 47 -3.77 14.26 -12.06
N SER A 48 -4.20 13.47 -11.07
CA SER A 48 -4.88 13.98 -9.86
C SER A 48 -4.02 15.03 -9.16
N ILE A 49 -2.75 14.71 -8.84
CA ILE A 49 -1.81 15.66 -8.23
C ILE A 49 -1.67 16.90 -9.10
N THR A 50 -1.45 16.74 -10.40
CA THR A 50 -1.29 17.87 -11.34
C THR A 50 -2.52 18.80 -11.30
N ILE A 51 -3.73 18.25 -11.31
CA ILE A 51 -4.97 19.02 -11.20
C ILE A 51 -5.05 19.73 -9.84
N TYR A 52 -4.70 19.06 -8.74
CA TYR A 52 -4.68 19.66 -7.40
C TYR A 52 -3.68 20.82 -7.28
N LEU A 53 -2.48 20.67 -7.87
CA LEU A 53 -1.43 21.68 -7.84
C LEU A 53 -1.76 22.90 -8.72
N VAL A 54 -2.30 22.67 -9.92
CA VAL A 54 -2.49 23.69 -10.96
C VAL A 54 -3.86 24.35 -10.89
N LYS A 55 -4.94 23.59 -10.73
CA LYS A 55 -6.32 24.09 -10.84
C LYS A 55 -7.00 24.41 -9.51
N LEU A 56 -6.59 23.79 -8.40
CA LEU A 56 -7.32 23.86 -7.12
C LEU A 56 -6.66 24.78 -6.08
N ARG A 57 -6.14 25.93 -6.53
CA ARG A 57 -5.81 27.05 -5.62
C ARG A 57 -7.07 27.86 -5.30
N PRO A 58 -7.27 28.30 -4.05
CA PRO A 58 -6.37 28.20 -2.89
C PRO A 58 -6.40 26.84 -2.19
N TRP A 59 -5.25 26.40 -1.67
CA TRP A 59 -5.10 25.12 -0.98
C TRP A 59 -5.87 25.10 0.34
N LYS A 60 -6.82 24.17 0.46
CA LYS A 60 -7.60 23.89 1.67
C LYS A 60 -7.11 22.59 2.32
N SER A 61 -7.53 22.34 3.56
CA SER A 61 -7.30 21.07 4.28
C SER A 61 -7.59 19.82 3.42
N SER A 62 -8.74 19.82 2.73
CA SER A 62 -9.16 18.76 1.81
C SER A 62 -8.14 18.49 0.67
N SER A 63 -7.59 19.54 0.06
CA SER A 63 -6.59 19.41 -1.01
C SER A 63 -5.30 18.74 -0.51
N ILE A 64 -4.89 19.05 0.73
CA ILE A 64 -3.68 18.46 1.34
C ILE A 64 -3.87 16.95 1.56
N ILE A 65 -5.05 16.55 2.04
CA ILE A 65 -5.41 15.15 2.27
C ILE A 65 -5.43 14.37 0.95
N MET A 66 -6.04 14.93 -0.09
CA MET A 66 -6.11 14.28 -1.40
C MET A 66 -4.73 14.16 -2.07
N VAL A 67 -3.83 15.13 -1.87
CA VAL A 67 -2.44 15.02 -2.33
C VAL A 67 -1.68 13.94 -1.54
N ASN A 68 -1.85 13.87 -0.22
CA ASN A 68 -1.21 12.81 0.59
C ASN A 68 -1.71 11.41 0.21
N LEU A 69 -3.02 11.28 -0.06
CA LEU A 69 -3.63 10.05 -0.58
C LEU A 69 -2.97 9.64 -1.92
N ALA A 70 -2.88 10.57 -2.87
CA ALA A 70 -2.26 10.30 -4.17
C ALA A 70 -0.76 9.97 -4.04
N ILE A 71 -0.04 10.60 -3.11
CA ILE A 71 1.37 10.26 -2.82
C ILE A 71 1.47 8.82 -2.29
N ALA A 72 0.59 8.42 -1.36
CA ALA A 72 0.58 7.04 -0.85
C ALA A 72 0.27 6.02 -1.96
N ASP A 73 -0.66 6.34 -2.87
CA ASP A 73 -0.98 5.51 -4.03
C ASP A 73 0.20 5.39 -5.01
N LEU A 74 0.92 6.49 -5.27
CA LEU A 74 2.12 6.48 -6.10
C LEU A 74 3.28 5.71 -5.46
N LEU A 75 3.45 5.81 -4.15
CA LEU A 75 4.46 5.06 -3.41
C LEU A 75 4.22 3.55 -3.57
N TYR A 76 2.97 3.11 -3.45
CA TYR A 76 2.60 1.72 -3.69
C TYR A 76 2.74 1.32 -5.16
N ALA A 77 2.25 2.14 -6.10
CA ALA A 77 2.34 1.83 -7.53
C ALA A 77 3.79 1.76 -8.03
N SER A 78 4.69 2.60 -7.52
CA SER A 78 6.13 2.58 -7.84
C SER A 78 6.89 1.42 -7.20
N SER A 79 6.39 0.87 -6.09
CA SER A 79 6.96 -0.31 -5.46
C SER A 79 6.78 -1.60 -6.28
N MET A 80 5.78 -1.62 -7.18
CA MET A 80 5.50 -2.76 -8.06
C MET A 80 6.59 -3.01 -9.12
N PRO A 81 7.03 -2.02 -9.91
CA PRO A 81 8.17 -2.18 -10.82
C PRO A 81 9.47 -2.60 -10.13
N LEU A 82 9.73 -2.10 -8.91
CA LEU A 82 10.91 -2.46 -8.14
C LEU A 82 10.94 -3.96 -7.81
N LEU A 83 9.78 -4.56 -7.52
CA LEU A 83 9.68 -6.00 -7.32
C LEU A 83 10.02 -6.78 -8.60
N ILE A 84 9.46 -6.37 -9.75
CA ILE A 84 9.69 -7.04 -11.04
C ILE A 84 11.17 -7.00 -11.40
N HIS A 85 11.82 -5.84 -11.23
CA HIS A 85 13.25 -5.70 -11.47
C HIS A 85 14.07 -6.64 -10.58
N ASN A 86 13.73 -6.74 -9.29
CA ASN A 86 14.40 -7.64 -8.34
C ASN A 86 14.18 -9.13 -8.63
N TYR A 87 13.08 -9.48 -9.29
CA TYR A 87 12.84 -10.85 -9.74
C TYR A 87 13.76 -11.26 -10.89
N ILE A 88 14.12 -10.30 -11.75
CA ILE A 88 14.99 -10.54 -12.91
C ILE A 88 16.48 -10.54 -12.50
N SER A 89 16.89 -9.67 -11.58
CA SER A 89 18.30 -9.51 -11.17
C SER A 89 18.84 -10.64 -10.28
N GLY A 90 17.98 -11.47 -9.68
CA GLY A 90 18.39 -12.72 -9.01
C GLY A 90 19.17 -12.58 -7.69
N GLU A 91 19.38 -11.36 -7.19
CA GLU A 91 20.06 -11.13 -5.91
C GLU A 91 19.15 -11.43 -4.71
N TRP A 92 19.46 -12.52 -4.00
CA TRP A 92 18.62 -13.05 -2.93
C TRP A 92 18.42 -12.10 -1.73
N VAL A 93 19.44 -11.31 -1.36
CA VAL A 93 19.38 -10.39 -0.20
C VAL A 93 18.51 -9.17 -0.50
N MET A 94 18.60 -8.61 -1.72
CA MET A 94 17.76 -7.48 -2.11
C MET A 94 16.30 -7.90 -2.29
N HIS A 95 16.06 -9.15 -2.69
CA HIS A 95 14.72 -9.72 -2.84
C HIS A 95 13.91 -9.72 -1.53
N GLU A 96 14.54 -10.05 -0.39
CA GLU A 96 13.85 -10.08 0.91
C GLU A 96 13.51 -8.67 1.41
N ILE A 97 14.45 -7.72 1.29
CA ILE A 97 14.24 -6.32 1.70
C ILE A 97 13.14 -5.68 0.86
N VAL A 98 13.19 -5.87 -0.46
CA VAL A 98 12.20 -5.31 -1.39
C VAL A 98 10.84 -5.94 -1.15
N CYS A 99 10.75 -7.25 -0.97
CA CYS A 99 9.48 -7.90 -0.65
C CYS A 99 8.87 -7.38 0.66
N LYS A 100 9.67 -7.22 1.72
CA LYS A 100 9.19 -6.61 2.99
C LYS A 100 8.72 -5.17 2.76
N PHE A 101 9.48 -4.39 1.99
CA PHE A 101 9.14 -3.00 1.66
C PHE A 101 7.84 -2.88 0.85
N VAL A 102 7.61 -3.74 -0.14
CA VAL A 102 6.37 -3.67 -0.91
C VAL A 102 5.18 -4.17 -0.09
N ARG A 103 5.34 -5.21 0.72
CA ARG A 103 4.28 -5.64 1.66
C ARG A 103 3.91 -4.52 2.63
N PHE A 104 4.92 -3.85 3.16
CA PHE A 104 4.74 -2.67 4.00
C PHE A 104 4.00 -1.57 3.24
N SER A 105 4.45 -1.24 2.02
CA SER A 105 3.83 -0.19 1.18
C SER A 105 2.39 -0.52 0.81
N PHE A 106 2.05 -1.79 0.56
CA PHE A 106 0.68 -2.24 0.32
C PHE A 106 -0.22 -1.99 1.53
N HIS A 107 0.20 -2.45 2.72
CA HIS A 107 -0.61 -2.25 3.93
C HIS A 107 -0.69 -0.77 4.30
N PHE A 108 0.40 -0.04 4.16
CA PHE A 108 0.44 1.40 4.39
C PHE A 108 -0.51 2.16 3.47
N ASN A 109 -0.48 1.86 2.16
CA ASN A 109 -1.40 2.43 1.20
C ASN A 109 -2.85 2.06 1.53
N LEU A 110 -3.09 0.79 1.85
CA LEU A 110 -4.43 0.32 2.13
C LEU A 110 -5.08 1.00 3.34
N TYR A 111 -4.44 0.90 4.50
CA TYR A 111 -4.95 1.48 5.74
C TYR A 111 -4.95 3.01 5.66
N GLY A 112 -3.88 3.58 5.11
CA GLY A 112 -3.76 5.02 4.87
C GLY A 112 -4.90 5.55 4.01
N SER A 113 -5.20 4.91 2.88
CA SER A 113 -6.26 5.35 1.96
C SER A 113 -7.65 5.30 2.59
N ILE A 114 -7.96 4.25 3.37
CA ILE A 114 -9.23 4.16 4.11
C ILE A 114 -9.35 5.32 5.12
N LEU A 115 -8.28 5.58 5.88
CA LEU A 115 -8.26 6.65 6.89
C LEU A 115 -8.34 8.04 6.24
N PHE A 116 -7.61 8.28 5.15
CA PHE A 116 -7.67 9.54 4.40
C PHE A 116 -9.07 9.79 3.81
N LEU A 117 -9.70 8.79 3.20
CA LEU A 117 -11.05 8.91 2.67
C LEU A 117 -12.09 9.13 3.77
N THR A 118 -11.92 8.47 4.92
CA THR A 118 -12.76 8.68 6.10
C THR A 118 -12.63 10.11 6.60
N CYS A 119 -11.40 10.60 6.76
CA CYS A 119 -11.12 11.96 7.20
C CYS A 119 -11.70 13.00 6.22
N LEU A 120 -11.53 12.78 4.91
CA LEU A 120 -12.12 13.61 3.86
C LEU A 120 -13.65 13.63 3.93
N SER A 121 -14.28 12.49 4.19
CA SER A 121 -15.73 12.35 4.32
C SER A 121 -16.25 13.11 5.54
N VAL A 122 -15.59 12.97 6.69
CA VAL A 122 -15.89 13.73 7.92
C VAL A 122 -15.72 15.22 7.68
N PHE A 123 -14.67 15.64 6.98
CA PHE A 123 -14.46 17.05 6.66
C PHE A 123 -15.57 17.62 5.78
N ARG A 124 -16.00 16.89 4.74
CA ARG A 124 -17.13 17.31 3.90
C ARG A 124 -18.42 17.39 4.72
N TYR A 125 -18.66 16.41 5.58
CA TYR A 125 -19.81 16.38 6.46
C TYR A 125 -19.88 17.61 7.37
N VAL A 126 -18.78 17.95 8.05
CA VAL A 126 -18.71 19.12 8.94
C VAL A 126 -18.88 20.44 8.18
N VAL A 127 -18.30 20.55 6.98
CA VAL A 127 -18.45 21.75 6.14
C VAL A 127 -19.90 21.99 5.72
N VAL A 128 -20.64 20.91 5.42
CA VAL A 128 -22.04 21.00 4.98
C VAL A 128 -22.98 21.33 6.14
N LEU A 129 -22.80 20.70 7.30
CA LEU A 129 -23.72 20.87 8.44
C LEU A 129 -23.36 22.00 9.42
N HIS A 130 -22.09 22.40 9.45
CA HIS A 130 -21.60 23.40 10.42
C HIS A 130 -20.79 24.51 9.72
N PRO A 131 -21.46 25.42 8.98
CA PRO A 131 -20.80 26.48 8.21
C PRO A 131 -19.92 27.39 9.09
N LEU A 132 -20.30 27.63 10.36
CA LEU A 132 -19.49 28.42 11.31
C LEU A 132 -18.15 27.74 11.67
N ARG A 133 -18.10 26.40 11.67
CA ARG A 133 -16.87 25.62 11.91
C ARG A 133 -16.11 25.30 10.61
N ALA A 134 -16.74 25.48 9.45
CA ALA A 134 -16.15 25.18 8.14
C ALA A 134 -14.88 25.99 7.89
N ALA A 135 -14.83 27.27 8.27
CA ALA A 135 -13.65 28.11 8.09
C ALA A 135 -12.44 27.61 8.90
N GLN A 136 -12.67 27.10 10.12
CA GLN A 136 -11.61 26.52 10.95
C GLN A 136 -11.10 25.22 10.35
N VAL A 137 -12.01 24.31 9.99
CA VAL A 137 -11.70 23.00 9.41
C VAL A 137 -11.00 23.08 8.05
N GLN A 138 -11.30 24.10 7.26
CA GLN A 138 -10.65 24.31 5.96
C GLN A 138 -9.22 24.85 6.06
N ARG A 139 -8.77 25.29 7.25
CA ARG A 139 -7.38 25.74 7.45
C ARG A 139 -6.40 24.60 7.18
N LYS A 140 -5.29 24.95 6.52
CA LYS A 140 -4.22 24.01 6.15
C LYS A 140 -3.68 23.22 7.34
N SER A 141 -3.62 23.84 8.52
CA SER A 141 -3.15 23.21 9.77
C SER A 141 -3.93 21.94 10.13
N TRP A 142 -5.25 21.93 9.96
CA TRP A 142 -6.08 20.75 10.24
C TRP A 142 -5.86 19.63 9.22
N GLY A 143 -5.60 19.99 7.96
CA GLY A 143 -5.24 19.02 6.93
C GLY A 143 -3.89 18.38 7.19
N VAL A 144 -2.89 19.17 7.59
CA VAL A 144 -1.56 18.66 7.98
C VAL A 144 -1.66 17.77 9.21
N LEU A 145 -2.40 18.20 10.24
CA LEU A 145 -2.59 17.40 11.46
C LEU A 145 -3.30 16.07 11.17
N ALA A 146 -4.36 16.10 10.35
CA ALA A 146 -5.05 14.90 9.90
C ALA A 146 -4.10 13.96 9.15
N CYS A 147 -3.28 14.49 8.23
CA CYS A 147 -2.30 13.67 7.52
C CYS A 147 -1.30 13.05 8.48
N LEU A 148 -0.67 13.84 9.35
CA LEU A 148 0.28 13.33 10.35
C LEU A 148 -0.34 12.23 11.22
N ALA A 149 -1.59 12.40 11.66
CA ALA A 149 -2.31 11.37 12.40
C ALA A 149 -2.50 10.09 11.58
N VAL A 150 -2.95 10.20 10.32
CA VAL A 150 -3.13 9.04 9.43
C VAL A 150 -1.79 8.31 9.20
N TRP A 151 -0.72 9.04 8.96
CA TRP A 151 0.62 8.47 8.78
C TRP A 151 1.07 7.71 10.04
N LEU A 152 0.93 8.31 11.23
CA LEU A 152 1.32 7.67 12.49
C LEU A 152 0.46 6.45 12.83
N VAL A 153 -0.86 6.52 12.64
CA VAL A 153 -1.77 5.39 12.88
C VAL A 153 -1.46 4.25 11.92
N SER A 154 -1.27 4.55 10.63
CA SER A 154 -0.92 3.54 9.63
C SER A 154 0.42 2.87 9.97
N LEU A 155 1.42 3.64 10.43
CA LEU A 155 2.71 3.10 10.88
C LEU A 155 2.56 2.23 12.14
N ALA A 156 1.75 2.66 13.10
CA ALA A 156 1.52 1.92 14.33
C ALA A 156 0.83 0.58 14.06
N GLU A 157 -0.18 0.53 13.19
CA GLU A 157 -0.89 -0.69 12.80
C GLU A 157 0.01 -1.69 12.05
N ILE A 158 1.00 -1.19 11.29
CA ILE A 158 1.92 -2.04 10.53
C ILE A 158 3.11 -2.51 11.38
N SER A 159 3.47 -1.76 12.43
CA SER A 159 4.57 -2.13 13.33
C SER A 159 4.49 -3.55 13.90
N PRO A 160 3.33 -4.07 14.39
CA PRO A 160 3.24 -5.46 14.85
C PRO A 160 3.31 -6.46 13.71
N MET A 161 2.82 -6.13 12.51
CA MET A 161 2.97 -7.01 11.34
C MET A 161 4.44 -7.21 10.95
N LEU A 162 5.27 -6.17 11.04
CA LEU A 162 6.70 -6.29 10.75
C LEU A 162 7.46 -7.09 11.81
N ALA A 163 7.11 -6.92 13.09
CA ALA A 163 7.74 -7.65 14.19
C ALA A 163 7.41 -9.16 14.21
N MET A 164 6.19 -9.52 13.79
CA MET A 164 5.71 -10.90 13.75
C MET A 164 6.18 -11.68 12.51
N VAL A 165 6.71 -11.03 11.48
CA VAL A 165 7.40 -11.69 10.35
C VAL A 165 8.82 -12.05 10.80
N THR A 166 8.92 -12.93 11.78
CA THR A 166 10.17 -13.60 12.13
C THR A 166 10.38 -14.74 11.14
N VAL A 167 11.40 -14.61 10.30
CA VAL A 167 11.89 -15.71 9.46
C VAL A 167 12.42 -16.80 10.40
N LYS A 168 11.67 -17.90 10.56
CA LYS A 168 12.19 -19.10 11.23
C LYS A 168 13.22 -19.74 10.30
N THR A 169 14.50 -19.53 10.59
CA THR A 169 15.60 -20.31 10.01
C THR A 169 15.53 -21.73 10.56
N SER A 170 14.81 -22.62 9.88
CA SER A 170 14.90 -24.05 10.18
C SER A 170 16.20 -24.60 9.62
N GLY A 171 17.27 -24.51 10.42
CA GLY A 171 18.54 -25.16 10.13
C GLY A 171 18.42 -26.69 10.21
N ARG A 172 18.23 -27.34 9.07
CA ARG A 172 18.65 -28.74 8.87
C ARG A 172 18.87 -29.02 7.38
N ASN A 173 20.15 -29.04 6.98
CA ASN A 173 20.71 -29.45 5.69
C ASN A 173 20.14 -28.79 4.40
N GLY A 174 20.82 -27.74 3.95
CA GLY A 174 21.15 -27.57 2.52
C GLY A 174 20.14 -26.93 1.57
N THR A 175 18.89 -26.67 1.94
CA THR A 175 17.94 -25.94 1.08
C THR A 175 17.15 -24.91 1.88
N GLY A 176 17.58 -23.65 1.81
CA GLY A 176 16.91 -22.52 2.47
C GLY A 176 15.52 -22.29 1.89
N GLN A 177 14.51 -22.83 2.56
CA GLN A 177 13.10 -22.62 2.24
C GLN A 177 12.59 -21.49 3.15
N TYR A 178 12.41 -20.30 2.59
CA TYR A 178 11.87 -19.13 3.28
C TYR A 178 10.37 -19.33 3.49
N ALA A 179 9.94 -20.13 4.48
CA ALA A 179 8.52 -20.27 4.77
C ALA A 179 8.03 -19.08 5.62
N LEU A 180 7.27 -18.15 5.01
CA LEU A 180 6.55 -17.10 5.72
C LEU A 180 5.40 -17.74 6.51
N THR A 181 5.65 -18.10 7.77
CA THR A 181 4.60 -18.61 8.66
C THR A 181 3.76 -17.43 9.14
N LEU A 182 2.62 -17.17 8.47
CA LEU A 182 1.55 -16.38 9.06
C LEU A 182 1.03 -17.14 10.30
N PRO A 183 0.82 -16.49 11.46
CA PRO A 183 0.13 -17.12 12.57
C PRO A 183 -1.37 -17.10 12.23
N VAL A 184 -1.82 -17.99 11.36
CA VAL A 184 -3.23 -18.38 11.31
C VAL A 184 -3.38 -19.60 12.18
N THR A 185 -3.36 -19.38 13.49
CA THR A 185 -4.07 -20.26 14.43
C THR A 185 -5.55 -20.02 14.22
N ILE A 186 -6.17 -20.84 13.39
CA ILE A 186 -7.61 -21.09 13.47
C ILE A 186 -7.74 -22.60 13.66
N ARG A 187 -8.26 -22.96 14.85
CA ARG A 187 -8.71 -24.32 15.20
C ARG A 187 -9.75 -24.81 14.21
#